data_AF-A0A950ULV2-F1
#
_entry.id   AF-A0A950ULV2-F1
#
_cell.length_a   1.000
_cell.length_b   1.000
_cell.length_c   1.000
_cell.angle_alpha   90.00
_cell.angle_beta   90.00
_cell.angle_gamma   90.00
#
_symmetry.space_group_name_H-M   'P 1'
#
loop_
_entity.id
_entity.type
_entity.pdbx_description
1 polymer ?
#
loop_
_entity_poly.entity_id
_entity_poly.type
_entity_poly.pdbx_seq_one_letter_code
_entity_poly.pdbx_strand_id
1 'polypeptide(L)'
;RKERREENVLAGQEAVEQDLARAGLRTDLARGELIERIAARMNYTTPTDLFAAIGFGDASAQAVSNRLRDEVKHDNVVDFSKIGRKPAARRSIRRSSGVRVAGVDDVLVRLSKCCSPVPGDPIIGYVTIGRGVSVHRADCPNIAFMNATPERILQAQWLEDATLTHGVDIEVEADDRSQLLQDIMAVFSEVKTQVS
;
A
#
# COMPACT_ATOMS: atom_id res chain seq x y z
N ARG A 1 -18.08 -24.53 29.85
CA ARG A 1 -17.54 -25.17 28.61
C ARG A 1 -18.16 -24.55 27.35
N LYS A 2 -19.44 -24.11 27.37
CA LYS A 2 -20.06 -23.33 26.28
C LYS A 2 -19.56 -21.88 26.18
N GLU A 3 -19.42 -21.15 27.29
CA GLU A 3 -18.94 -19.74 27.26
C GLU A 3 -17.56 -19.58 26.63
N ARG A 4 -16.60 -20.44 26.99
CA ARG A 4 -15.26 -20.46 26.38
C ARG A 4 -15.28 -20.75 24.87
N ARG A 5 -16.32 -21.43 24.37
CA ARG A 5 -16.45 -21.69 22.92
C ARG A 5 -16.93 -20.45 22.19
N GLU A 6 -17.89 -19.72 22.74
CA GLU A 6 -18.41 -18.48 22.15
C GLU A 6 -17.32 -17.39 22.11
N GLU A 7 -16.53 -17.27 23.18
CA GLU A 7 -15.39 -16.37 23.25
C GLU A 7 -14.31 -16.74 22.20
N ASN A 8 -14.00 -18.03 22.05
CA ASN A 8 -13.07 -18.50 21.02
C ASN A 8 -13.59 -18.28 19.60
N VAL A 9 -14.90 -18.40 19.36
CA VAL A 9 -15.48 -18.11 18.04
C VAL A 9 -15.29 -16.63 17.70
N LEU A 10 -15.59 -15.73 18.64
CA LEU A 10 -15.42 -14.29 18.43
C LEU A 10 -13.94 -13.93 18.21
N ALA A 11 -13.05 -14.44 19.05
CA ALA A 11 -11.60 -14.21 18.91
C ALA A 11 -11.06 -14.76 17.58
N GLY A 12 -11.54 -15.93 17.14
CA GLY A 12 -11.14 -16.52 15.87
C GLY A 12 -11.65 -15.74 14.66
N GLN A 13 -12.87 -15.22 14.74
CA GLN A 13 -13.43 -14.36 13.70
C GLN A 13 -12.66 -13.03 13.61
N GLU A 14 -12.39 -12.39 14.74
CA GLU A 14 -11.60 -11.15 14.80
C GLU A 14 -10.18 -11.35 14.27
N ALA A 15 -9.53 -12.47 14.60
CA ALA A 15 -8.21 -12.81 14.09
C ALA A 15 -8.19 -12.94 12.55
N VAL A 16 -9.21 -13.57 11.96
CA VAL A 16 -9.32 -13.70 10.50
C VAL A 16 -9.63 -12.35 9.85
N GLU A 17 -10.55 -11.56 10.41
CA GLU A 17 -10.86 -10.21 9.91
C GLU A 17 -9.64 -9.29 9.99
N GLN A 18 -8.88 -9.34 11.07
CA GLN A 18 -7.64 -8.58 11.25
C GLN A 18 -6.57 -9.00 10.24
N ASP A 19 -6.41 -10.30 9.98
CA ASP A 19 -5.46 -10.80 8.99
C ASP A 19 -5.88 -10.46 7.56
N LEU A 20 -7.18 -10.46 7.24
CA LEU A 20 -7.69 -9.97 5.94
C LEU A 20 -7.45 -8.47 5.76
N ALA A 21 -7.71 -7.66 6.80
CA ALA A 21 -7.42 -6.23 6.80
C ALA A 21 -5.92 -5.97 6.65
N ARG A 22 -5.08 -6.71 7.40
CA ARG A 22 -3.63 -6.70 7.23
C ARG A 22 -3.24 -7.14 5.83
N ALA A 23 -3.95 -8.08 5.21
CA ALA A 23 -3.76 -8.59 3.86
C ALA A 23 -4.21 -7.60 2.76
N GLY A 24 -4.94 -6.54 3.10
CA GLY A 24 -5.51 -5.59 2.15
C GLY A 24 -6.74 -6.13 1.40
N LEU A 25 -7.36 -7.18 1.96
CA LEU A 25 -8.56 -7.82 1.44
C LEU A 25 -9.79 -7.27 2.18
N ARG A 26 -10.96 -7.41 1.56
CA ARG A 26 -12.21 -7.01 2.22
C ARG A 26 -12.51 -7.97 3.37
N THR A 27 -12.90 -7.43 4.53
CA THR A 27 -13.17 -8.22 5.75
C THR A 27 -14.47 -9.02 5.68
N ASP A 28 -15.38 -8.67 4.77
CA ASP A 28 -16.61 -9.42 4.53
C ASP A 28 -16.36 -10.80 3.90
N LEU A 29 -15.15 -11.05 3.38
CA LEU A 29 -14.73 -12.38 2.93
C LEU A 29 -14.64 -13.40 4.09
N ALA A 30 -14.59 -12.94 5.34
CA ALA A 30 -14.71 -13.81 6.51
C ALA A 30 -16.16 -14.29 6.76
N ARG A 31 -17.11 -13.96 5.88
CA ARG A 31 -18.54 -14.29 5.99
C ARG A 31 -19.07 -14.83 4.66
N GLY A 32 -20.21 -15.52 4.72
CA GLY A 32 -20.93 -16.04 3.55
C GLY A 32 -20.37 -17.35 2.97
N GLU A 33 -20.75 -17.66 1.74
CA GLU A 33 -20.50 -18.98 1.10
C GLU A 33 -19.00 -19.31 0.93
N LEU A 34 -18.14 -18.29 0.85
CA LEU A 34 -16.71 -18.49 0.65
C LEU A 34 -16.02 -19.11 1.88
N ILE A 35 -16.38 -18.65 3.09
CA ILE A 35 -15.82 -19.21 4.32
C ILE A 35 -16.38 -20.61 4.60
N GLU A 36 -17.61 -20.90 4.18
CA GLU A 36 -18.20 -22.24 4.25
C GLU A 36 -17.45 -23.26 3.39
N ARG A 37 -17.12 -22.89 2.14
CA ARG A 37 -16.29 -23.73 1.26
C ARG A 37 -14.92 -24.01 1.86
N ILE A 38 -14.29 -23.02 2.49
CA ILE A 38 -12.97 -23.18 3.12
C ILE A 38 -13.04 -24.01 4.40
N ALA A 39 -14.06 -23.83 5.23
CA ALA A 39 -14.30 -24.64 6.41
C ALA A 39 -14.43 -26.12 6.03
N ALA A 40 -15.25 -26.42 5.02
CA ALA A 40 -15.42 -27.78 4.51
C ALA A 40 -14.10 -28.38 3.99
N ARG A 41 -13.30 -27.61 3.23
CA ARG A 41 -11.99 -28.05 2.72
C ARG A 41 -10.96 -28.28 3.83
N MET A 42 -11.11 -27.61 4.96
CA MET A 42 -10.27 -27.79 6.15
C MET A 42 -10.81 -28.84 7.13
N ASN A 43 -11.81 -29.64 6.70
CA ASN A 43 -12.47 -30.69 7.49
C ASN A 43 -13.25 -30.17 8.72
N TYR A 44 -13.77 -28.94 8.65
CA TYR A 44 -14.69 -28.41 9.65
C TYR A 44 -16.13 -28.45 9.13
N THR A 45 -17.05 -28.88 9.99
CA THR A 45 -18.49 -29.02 9.65
C THR A 45 -19.16 -27.66 9.45
N THR A 46 -18.73 -26.64 10.19
CA THR A 46 -19.32 -25.30 10.14
C THR A 46 -18.25 -24.21 10.21
N PRO A 47 -18.50 -23.00 9.67
CA PRO A 47 -17.60 -21.86 9.83
C PRO A 47 -17.35 -21.49 11.30
N THR A 48 -18.37 -21.68 12.15
CA THR A 48 -18.25 -21.44 13.60
C THR A 48 -17.28 -22.43 14.26
N ASP A 49 -17.22 -23.69 13.81
CA ASP A 49 -16.22 -24.65 14.28
C ASP A 49 -14.80 -24.27 13.85
N LEU A 50 -14.65 -23.78 12.62
CA LEU A 50 -13.39 -23.23 12.13
C LEU A 50 -12.94 -22.03 12.97
N PHE A 51 -13.82 -21.06 13.24
CA PHE A 51 -13.49 -19.91 14.08
C PHE A 51 -13.18 -20.31 15.53
N ALA A 52 -13.92 -21.25 16.12
CA ALA A 52 -13.62 -21.77 17.44
C ALA A 52 -12.23 -22.42 17.52
N ALA A 53 -11.83 -23.17 16.48
CA ALA A 53 -10.51 -23.79 16.38
C ALA A 53 -9.39 -22.74 16.23
N ILE A 54 -9.66 -21.64 15.53
CA ILE A 54 -8.71 -20.52 15.40
C ILE A 54 -8.54 -19.79 16.73
N GLY A 55 -9.63 -19.46 17.43
CA GLY A 55 -9.55 -18.80 18.73
C GLY A 55 -8.93 -19.66 19.83
N PHE A 56 -9.01 -20.99 19.70
CA PHE A 56 -8.32 -21.92 20.58
C PHE A 56 -6.83 -22.14 20.21
N GLY A 57 -6.43 -21.82 18.97
CA GLY A 57 -5.06 -21.96 18.46
C GLY A 57 -4.77 -23.27 17.71
N ASP A 58 -5.77 -24.12 17.50
CA ASP A 58 -5.64 -25.37 16.72
C ASP A 58 -5.54 -25.10 15.21
N ALA A 59 -6.03 -23.95 14.75
CA ALA A 59 -5.98 -23.51 13.36
C ALA A 59 -5.41 -22.09 13.23
N SER A 60 -4.64 -21.84 12.17
CA SER A 60 -4.05 -20.52 11.92
C SER A 60 -4.99 -19.61 11.12
N ALA A 61 -5.31 -18.43 11.66
CA ALA A 61 -6.04 -17.37 10.94
C ALA A 61 -5.36 -16.98 9.62
N GLN A 62 -4.02 -16.99 9.60
CA GLN A 62 -3.22 -16.70 8.42
C GLN A 62 -3.37 -17.76 7.33
N ALA A 63 -3.50 -19.03 7.71
CA ALA A 63 -3.73 -20.13 6.76
C ALA A 63 -5.12 -20.03 6.11
N VAL A 64 -6.12 -19.54 6.85
CA VAL A 64 -7.47 -19.29 6.33
C VAL A 64 -7.49 -18.07 5.40
N SER A 65 -6.87 -16.96 5.80
CA SER A 65 -6.81 -15.74 4.97
C SER A 65 -6.06 -15.93 3.66
N ASN A 66 -5.00 -16.74 3.64
CA ASN A 66 -4.30 -17.11 2.40
C ASN A 66 -5.19 -17.93 1.45
N ARG A 67 -5.97 -18.89 1.96
CA ARG A 67 -6.90 -19.67 1.13
C ARG A 67 -8.04 -18.82 0.59
N LEU A 68 -8.57 -17.89 1.41
CA LEU A 68 -9.55 -16.89 0.97
C LEU A 68 -9.01 -16.05 -0.20
N ARG A 69 -7.74 -15.65 -0.13
CA ARG A 69 -7.06 -14.92 -1.21
C ARG A 69 -6.97 -15.71 -2.50
N ASP A 70 -6.66 -16.99 -2.42
CA ASP A 70 -6.47 -17.83 -3.61
C ASP A 70 -7.81 -18.16 -4.30
N GLU A 71 -8.89 -18.31 -3.55
CA GLU A 71 -10.25 -18.47 -4.11
C GLU A 71 -10.75 -17.20 -4.83
N VAL A 72 -10.53 -16.01 -4.24
CA VAL A 72 -10.90 -14.73 -4.89
C VAL A 72 -10.19 -14.52 -6.22
N LYS A 73 -8.99 -15.10 -6.38
CA LYS A 73 -8.25 -15.10 -7.66
C LYS A 73 -8.78 -16.12 -8.68
N HIS A 74 -9.40 -17.20 -8.24
CA HIS A 74 -9.93 -18.24 -9.13
C HIS A 74 -11.35 -17.94 -9.61
N ASP A 75 -12.17 -17.20 -8.85
CA ASP A 75 -13.56 -16.87 -9.22
C ASP A 75 -13.70 -15.63 -10.14
N ASN A 76 -12.61 -14.91 -10.48
CA ASN A 76 -12.69 -13.71 -11.34
C ASN A 76 -11.73 -13.78 -12.54
N VAL A 77 -12.29 -14.02 -13.73
CA VAL A 77 -11.73 -13.58 -15.01
C VAL A 77 -11.66 -12.05 -14.98
N VAL A 78 -10.46 -11.53 -14.69
CA VAL A 78 -9.96 -10.19 -15.03
C VAL A 78 -10.92 -9.01 -14.78
N ASP A 79 -10.83 -8.40 -13.61
CA ASP A 79 -11.21 -6.99 -13.40
C ASP A 79 -9.96 -6.19 -13.01
N PHE A 80 -9.50 -5.31 -13.90
CA PHE A 80 -8.38 -4.40 -13.68
C PHE A 80 -8.73 -3.18 -12.81
N SER A 81 -9.96 -3.09 -12.29
CA SER A 81 -10.35 -2.06 -11.33
C SER A 81 -10.11 -2.55 -9.89
N LYS A 82 -9.17 -1.89 -9.19
CA LYS A 82 -8.73 -2.14 -7.81
C LYS A 82 -7.68 -3.25 -7.62
N ILE A 83 -6.60 -3.19 -8.40
CA ILE A 83 -5.28 -3.56 -7.86
C ILE A 83 -4.91 -2.52 -6.81
N GLY A 84 -5.42 -2.71 -5.59
CA GLY A 84 -4.79 -2.22 -4.39
C GLY A 84 -3.44 -2.92 -4.27
N ARG A 85 -2.43 -2.42 -5.00
CA ARG A 85 -1.02 -2.61 -4.65
C ARG A 85 -0.92 -2.15 -3.20
N LYS A 86 -1.00 -3.09 -2.27
CA LYS A 86 -0.27 -2.91 -1.02
C LYS A 86 1.14 -2.50 -1.43
N PRO A 87 1.67 -1.38 -0.93
CA PRO A 87 3.10 -1.18 -1.04
C PRO A 87 3.70 -2.45 -0.44
N ALA A 88 4.53 -3.16 -1.24
CA ALA A 88 5.38 -4.22 -0.75
C ALA A 88 5.88 -3.75 0.62
N ALA A 89 5.65 -4.57 1.66
CA ALA A 89 6.07 -4.28 3.02
C ALA A 89 7.44 -3.64 2.90
N ARG A 90 7.47 -2.30 3.09
CA ARG A 90 8.68 -1.54 2.85
C ARG A 90 9.56 -2.08 3.94
N ARG A 91 10.47 -2.97 3.56
CA ARG A 91 11.69 -3.18 4.32
C ARG A 91 12.08 -1.78 4.72
N SER A 92 12.12 -1.56 6.03
CA SER A 92 12.80 -0.46 6.66
C SER A 92 14.26 -0.55 6.20
N ILE A 93 14.47 -0.15 4.95
CA ILE A 93 15.74 0.30 4.46
C ILE A 93 15.56 1.78 4.65
N ARG A 94 16.28 2.31 5.62
CA ARG A 94 16.72 3.69 5.66
C ARG A 94 17.24 4.06 4.27
N ARG A 95 16.34 4.40 3.35
CA ARG A 95 16.66 5.23 2.20
C ARG A 95 16.31 6.60 2.72
N SER A 96 17.33 7.37 3.10
CA SER A 96 17.21 8.81 3.13
C SER A 96 16.40 9.18 1.89
N SER A 97 15.25 9.83 2.03
CA SER A 97 14.39 10.18 0.89
C SER A 97 15.05 11.20 -0.05
N GLY A 98 16.37 11.41 0.09
CA GLY A 98 17.11 12.51 -0.51
C GLY A 98 16.61 13.86 -0.01
N VAL A 99 15.90 13.94 1.12
CA VAL A 99 15.29 15.18 1.60
C VAL A 99 15.67 15.43 3.05
N ARG A 100 16.18 16.63 3.32
CA ARG A 100 16.40 17.19 4.65
C ARG A 100 15.27 18.14 5.01
N VAL A 101 14.76 18.05 6.22
CA VAL A 101 13.75 18.96 6.76
C VAL A 101 14.39 19.80 7.86
N ALA A 102 14.19 21.12 7.83
CA ALA A 102 14.77 22.02 8.80
C ALA A 102 14.16 21.80 10.19
N GLY A 103 15.03 21.69 11.21
CA GLY A 103 14.65 21.64 12.61
C GLY A 103 14.19 20.28 13.14
N VAL A 104 14.20 19.21 12.33
CA VAL A 104 13.90 17.86 12.82
C VAL A 104 14.79 16.81 12.16
N ASP A 105 15.55 16.09 12.99
CA ASP A 105 16.33 14.92 12.58
C ASP A 105 15.49 13.64 12.77
N ASP A 106 15.70 12.64 11.90
CA ASP A 106 15.09 11.30 11.97
C ASP A 106 13.54 11.27 11.88
N VAL A 107 12.95 12.10 11.03
CA VAL A 107 11.50 12.05 10.74
C VAL A 107 11.21 11.18 9.53
N LEU A 108 10.11 10.45 9.58
CA LEU A 108 9.57 9.74 8.43
C LEU A 108 9.12 10.75 7.36
N VAL A 109 9.91 10.86 6.30
CA VAL A 109 9.63 11.72 5.14
C VAL A 109 9.00 10.91 4.01
N ARG A 110 7.97 11.47 3.37
CA ARG A 110 7.31 10.88 2.19
C ARG A 110 7.09 11.95 1.12
N LEU A 111 7.43 11.63 -0.13
CA LEU A 111 7.08 12.47 -1.28
C LEU A 111 5.58 12.35 -1.58
N SER A 112 4.93 13.48 -1.83
CA SER A 112 3.48 13.55 -2.06
C SER A 112 3.11 13.14 -3.47
N LYS A 113 2.03 12.38 -3.61
CA LYS A 113 1.52 11.94 -4.92
C LYS A 113 0.76 13.01 -5.70
N CYS A 114 0.40 14.13 -5.06
CA CYS A 114 -0.40 15.16 -5.72
C CYS A 114 0.42 16.07 -6.66
N CYS A 115 1.72 16.18 -6.44
CA CYS A 115 2.63 16.97 -7.26
C CYS A 115 3.94 16.23 -7.61
N SER A 116 4.10 15.00 -7.11
CA SER A 116 5.22 14.07 -7.37
C SER A 116 6.58 14.79 -7.48
N PRO A 117 7.05 15.44 -6.39
CA PRO A 117 8.22 16.30 -6.45
C PRO A 117 9.48 15.49 -6.78
N VAL A 118 10.32 16.03 -7.66
CA VAL A 118 11.58 15.42 -8.11
C VAL A 118 12.79 16.23 -7.67
N PRO A 119 14.00 15.63 -7.56
CA PRO A 119 15.21 16.38 -7.26
C PRO A 119 15.40 17.57 -8.22
N GLY A 120 15.61 18.75 -7.64
CA GLY A 120 15.68 20.02 -8.37
C GLY A 120 14.43 20.88 -8.22
N ASP A 121 13.27 20.28 -7.90
CA ASP A 121 12.07 21.06 -7.60
C ASP A 121 12.23 21.85 -6.29
N PRO A 122 11.72 23.09 -6.21
CA PRO A 122 11.56 23.76 -4.94
C PRO A 122 10.52 23.01 -4.11
N ILE A 123 10.90 22.53 -2.93
CA ILE A 123 10.04 21.68 -2.08
C ILE A 123 9.78 22.31 -0.71
N ILE A 124 8.65 21.94 -0.11
CA ILE A 124 8.32 22.23 1.28
C ILE A 124 7.77 20.98 1.97
N GLY A 125 7.93 20.91 3.29
CA GLY A 125 7.39 19.86 4.13
C GLY A 125 6.09 20.29 4.82
N TYR A 126 5.15 19.37 4.94
CA TYR A 126 3.92 19.54 5.72
C TYR A 126 3.79 18.45 6.78
N VAL A 127 3.58 18.82 8.04
CA VAL A 127 3.44 17.88 9.15
C VAL A 127 2.06 17.24 9.13
N THR A 128 2.03 15.94 8.86
CA THR A 128 0.80 15.14 8.86
C THR A 128 0.57 14.48 10.22
N ILE A 129 -0.70 14.30 10.60
CA ILE A 129 -1.05 13.60 11.84
C ILE A 129 -0.75 12.10 11.67
N GLY A 130 0.21 11.59 12.45
CA GLY A 130 0.55 10.17 12.53
C GLY A 130 1.26 9.57 11.31
N ARG A 131 1.57 10.35 10.26
CA ARG A 131 2.20 9.84 9.03
C ARG A 131 3.55 10.49 8.69
N GLY A 132 4.06 11.35 9.56
CA GLY A 132 5.34 12.05 9.41
C GLY A 132 5.20 13.33 8.58
N VAL A 133 6.24 13.66 7.81
CA VAL A 133 6.27 14.86 6.96
C VAL A 133 5.99 14.47 5.51
N SER A 134 4.97 15.11 4.93
CA SER A 134 4.66 15.01 3.50
C SER A 134 5.39 16.12 2.75
N VAL A 135 6.18 15.77 1.74
CA VAL A 135 6.95 16.71 0.93
C VAL A 135 6.18 17.02 -0.34
N HIS A 136 6.00 18.29 -0.63
CA HIS A 136 5.31 18.78 -1.81
C HIS A 136 6.20 19.78 -2.54
N ARG A 137 5.91 20.06 -3.81
CA ARG A 137 6.48 21.22 -4.49
C ARG A 137 5.93 22.52 -3.88
N ALA A 138 6.75 23.56 -3.84
CA ALA A 138 6.38 24.86 -3.29
C ALA A 138 5.18 25.51 -4.01
N ASP A 139 4.95 25.16 -5.28
CA ASP A 139 3.86 25.63 -6.14
C ASP A 139 2.61 24.72 -6.08
N CYS A 140 2.57 23.70 -5.23
CA CYS A 140 1.46 22.73 -5.23
C CYS A 140 0.14 23.40 -4.80
N PRO A 141 -0.95 23.27 -5.58
CA PRO A 141 -2.24 23.90 -5.25
C PRO A 141 -2.82 23.38 -3.92
N ASN A 142 -2.54 22.13 -3.57
CA ASN A 142 -3.00 21.56 -2.30
C ASN A 142 -2.33 22.18 -1.07
N ILE A 143 -1.14 22.76 -1.21
CA ILE A 143 -0.50 23.51 -0.13
C ILE A 143 -1.23 24.82 0.13
N ALA A 144 -1.74 25.48 -0.90
CA ALA A 144 -2.46 26.73 -0.73
C ALA A 144 -3.65 26.57 0.22
N PHE A 145 -4.35 25.43 0.17
CA PHE A 145 -5.42 25.08 1.12
C PHE A 145 -4.89 24.74 2.53
N MET A 146 -3.64 24.27 2.64
CA MET A 146 -3.00 23.91 3.91
C MET A 146 -2.32 25.09 4.62
N ASN A 147 -2.18 26.25 3.95
CA ASN A 147 -1.70 27.50 4.54
C ASN A 147 -2.62 28.05 5.66
N ALA A 148 -3.80 27.45 5.86
CA ALA A 148 -4.65 27.73 7.03
C ALA A 148 -4.00 27.33 8.36
N THR A 149 -2.98 26.44 8.34
CA THR A 149 -2.19 26.02 9.51
C THR A 149 -0.68 26.20 9.21
N PRO A 150 -0.17 27.44 9.18
CA PRO A 150 1.21 27.73 8.79
C PRO A 150 2.25 27.11 9.75
N GLU A 151 1.89 26.84 11.00
CA GLU A 151 2.73 26.19 11.99
C GLU A 151 3.10 24.74 11.64
N ARG A 152 2.40 24.13 10.68
CA ARG A 152 2.67 22.77 10.19
C ARG A 152 3.55 22.74 8.94
N ILE A 153 3.96 23.90 8.43
CA ILE A 153 4.82 24.02 7.26
C ILE A 153 6.28 24.07 7.72
N LEU A 154 7.10 23.18 7.17
CA LEU A 154 8.53 23.09 7.43
C LEU A 154 9.31 23.33 6.14
N GLN A 155 10.47 23.99 6.25
CA GLN A 155 11.39 24.09 5.13
C GLN A 155 12.01 22.72 4.83
N ALA A 156 12.03 22.34 3.56
CA ALA A 156 12.63 21.09 3.09
C ALA A 156 13.58 21.37 1.94
N GLN A 157 14.64 20.57 1.82
CA GLN A 157 15.65 20.68 0.77
C GLN A 157 16.10 19.30 0.30
N TRP A 158 16.42 19.21 -0.98
CA TRP A 158 17.03 18.00 -1.53
C TRP A 158 18.48 17.86 -1.05
N LEU A 159 18.88 16.63 -0.73
CA LEU A 159 20.25 16.24 -0.47
C LEU A 159 20.91 15.91 -1.81
N GLU A 160 22.16 16.34 -1.99
CA GLU A 160 22.95 16.14 -3.21
C GLU A 160 23.50 14.70 -3.36
N ASP A 161 22.76 13.69 -2.88
CA ASP A 161 23.18 12.30 -3.01
C ASP A 161 22.77 11.73 -4.38
N ALA A 162 23.75 11.70 -5.29
CA ALA A 162 23.63 11.21 -6.67
C ALA A 162 23.28 9.71 -6.83
N THR A 163 23.01 8.99 -5.74
CA THR A 163 22.77 7.53 -5.76
C THR A 163 21.30 7.14 -5.60
N LEU A 164 20.40 8.11 -5.41
CA LEU A 164 18.98 7.85 -5.24
C LEU A 164 18.26 7.89 -6.60
N THR A 165 17.70 6.75 -7.01
CA THR A 165 16.82 6.64 -8.16
C THR A 165 15.40 7.08 -7.78
N HIS A 166 14.82 8.01 -8.52
CA HIS A 166 13.46 8.50 -8.32
C HIS A 166 12.55 8.02 -9.45
N GLY A 167 11.41 7.42 -9.10
CA GLY A 167 10.38 7.07 -10.08
C GLY A 167 9.60 8.32 -10.47
N VAL A 168 9.40 8.51 -11.77
CA VAL A 168 8.63 9.61 -12.35
C VAL A 168 7.63 9.05 -13.34
N ASP A 169 6.46 9.66 -13.41
CA ASP A 169 5.45 9.36 -14.43
C ASP A 169 5.67 10.35 -15.59
N ILE A 170 5.76 9.84 -16.81
CA ILE A 170 5.96 10.63 -18.03
C ILE A 170 4.75 10.42 -18.93
N GLU A 171 4.10 11.51 -19.32
CA GLU A 171 3.05 11.52 -20.33
C GLU A 171 3.68 11.85 -21.69
N VAL A 172 3.33 11.09 -22.73
CA VAL A 172 3.85 11.26 -24.08
C VAL A 172 2.67 11.41 -25.03
N GLU A 173 2.55 12.59 -25.65
CA GLU A 173 1.59 12.88 -26.71
C GLU A 173 2.32 12.88 -28.06
N ALA A 174 1.83 12.08 -29.01
CA ALA A 174 2.44 11.94 -30.33
C ALA A 174 1.40 11.51 -31.38
N ASP A 175 1.66 11.87 -32.63
CA ASP A 175 0.89 11.37 -33.77
C ASP A 175 1.15 9.87 -33.97
N ASP A 176 0.08 9.08 -34.09
CA ASP A 176 0.19 7.63 -34.24
C ASP A 176 0.83 7.26 -35.59
N ARG A 177 1.81 6.37 -35.53
CA ARG A 177 2.48 5.80 -36.70
C ARG A 177 3.01 4.41 -36.41
N SER A 178 3.28 3.66 -37.47
CA SER A 178 3.93 2.36 -37.36
C SER A 178 5.23 2.46 -36.56
N GLN A 179 5.39 1.54 -35.61
CA GLN A 179 6.57 1.39 -34.74
C GLN A 179 6.81 2.52 -33.71
N LEU A 180 5.85 3.45 -33.50
CA LEU A 180 5.99 4.53 -32.52
C LEU A 180 6.38 4.03 -31.11
N LEU A 181 5.69 3.01 -30.59
CA LEU A 181 6.00 2.44 -29.28
C LEU A 181 7.41 1.84 -29.21
N GLN A 182 7.87 1.21 -30.29
CA GLN A 182 9.21 0.61 -30.34
C GLN A 182 10.29 1.70 -30.28
N ASP A 183 10.10 2.80 -30.99
CA ASP A 183 11.02 3.95 -30.98
C ASP A 183 11.08 4.59 -29.59
N ILE A 184 9.93 4.76 -28.93
CA ILE A 184 9.85 5.29 -27.56
C ILE A 184 10.63 4.37 -26.59
N MET A 185 10.40 3.06 -26.66
CA MET A 185 11.09 2.09 -25.79
C MET A 185 12.59 2.01 -26.07
N ALA A 186 13.02 2.19 -27.33
CA ALA A 186 14.42 2.22 -27.70
C ALA A 186 15.17 3.38 -27.04
N VAL A 187 14.55 4.58 -27.03
CA VAL A 187 15.10 5.75 -26.34
C VAL A 187 15.29 5.47 -24.84
N PHE A 188 14.28 4.95 -24.15
CA PHE A 188 14.42 4.64 -22.72
C PHE A 188 15.51 3.60 -22.43
N SER A 189 15.68 2.63 -23.33
CA SER A 189 16.74 1.63 -23.22
C SER A 189 18.14 2.23 -23.39
N GLU A 190 18.31 3.18 -24.30
CA GLU A 190 19.59 3.86 -24.54
C GLU A 190 20.01 4.70 -23.33
N VAL A 191 19.06 5.42 -22.73
CA VAL A 191 19.28 6.26 -21.53
C VAL A 191 19.39 5.41 -20.24
N LYS A 192 19.37 4.07 -20.35
CA LYS A 192 19.46 3.11 -19.22
C LYS A 192 18.45 3.40 -18.10
N THR A 193 17.26 3.84 -18.48
CA THR A 193 16.19 4.16 -17.52
C THR A 193 15.27 2.97 -17.35
N GLN A 194 14.92 2.64 -16.10
CA GLN A 194 14.00 1.55 -15.81
C GLN A 194 12.56 2.03 -16.00
N VAL A 195 11.84 1.41 -16.94
CA VAL A 195 10.40 1.63 -17.19
C VAL A 195 9.61 0.54 -16.47
N SER A 196 8.51 0.88 -15.78
CA SER A 196 7.74 -0.04 -14.92
C SER A 196 6.24 0.05 -15.09
#